data_AF-A0A2E6XJQ9-F1
#
_entry.id   AF-A0A2E6XJQ9-F1
#
_cell.length_a   1.000
_cell.length_b   1.000
_cell.length_c   1.000
_cell.angle_alpha   90.00
_cell.angle_beta   90.00
_cell.angle_gamma   90.00
#
_symmetry.space_group_name_H-M   'P 1'
#
loop_
_entity.id
_entity.type
_entity.pdbx_description
1 polymer ?
#
loop_
_entity_poly.entity_id
_entity_poly.type
_entity_poly.pdbx_seq_one_letter_code
_entity_poly.pdbx_strand_id
1 'polypeptide(L)'
;MPSITETMRSVVPESAGKKDLRAEKASAPAPDAKPPEASTNEAQVDQVELSESVVRAIEDAKFDAAKVEALRLAIMEGNYPLDAKRIAENMLDLERMINS
;
A
#
# COMPACT_ATOMS: atom_id res chain seq x y z
N MET A 1 5.40 33.04 -2.89
CA MET A 1 5.52 31.72 -3.56
C MET A 1 4.69 30.73 -2.75
N PRO A 2 3.52 30.30 -3.24
CA PRO A 2 2.66 29.34 -2.54
C PRO A 2 3.17 27.90 -2.71
N SER A 3 3.00 27.07 -1.67
CA SER A 3 3.53 25.69 -1.56
C SER A 3 2.65 24.66 -2.27
N ILE A 4 3.28 23.64 -2.88
CA ILE A 4 2.67 22.59 -3.72
C ILE A 4 1.72 21.66 -2.92
N THR A 5 1.73 21.73 -1.59
CA THR A 5 0.91 20.89 -0.71
C THR A 5 -0.56 21.32 -0.61
N GLU A 6 -0.96 22.46 -1.17
CA GLU A 6 -2.32 23.00 -0.99
C GLU A 6 -3.35 22.55 -2.07
N THR A 7 -2.92 21.93 -3.17
CA THR A 7 -3.80 21.66 -4.34
C THR A 7 -4.50 20.29 -4.33
N MET A 8 -4.22 19.39 -3.37
CA MET A 8 -4.73 18.00 -3.39
C MET A 8 -5.93 17.74 -2.45
N ARG A 9 -6.67 18.77 -2.01
CA ARG A 9 -7.94 18.57 -1.28
C ARG A 9 -9.13 19.08 -2.10
N SER A 10 -9.46 18.31 -3.14
CA SER A 10 -10.70 18.51 -3.89
C SER A 10 -11.90 18.19 -2.99
N VAL A 11 -12.75 19.19 -2.82
CA VAL A 11 -14.04 19.15 -2.12
C VAL A 11 -15.11 18.64 -3.09
N VAL A 12 -15.81 17.56 -2.72
CA VAL A 12 -17.10 17.21 -3.35
C VAL A 12 -18.16 18.15 -2.77
N PRO A 13 -18.92 18.91 -3.58
CA PRO A 13 -20.00 19.73 -3.06
C PRO A 13 -21.26 18.89 -2.84
N GLU A 14 -21.70 18.86 -1.58
CA GLU A 14 -23.06 18.47 -1.17
C GLU A 14 -24.06 19.49 -1.72
N SER A 15 -24.89 19.09 -2.69
CA SER A 15 -26.05 19.89 -3.13
C SER A 15 -27.30 19.44 -2.39
N ALA A 16 -27.63 20.16 -1.34
CA ALA A 16 -28.93 20.15 -0.69
C ALA A 16 -29.94 21.01 -1.49
N GLY A 17 -30.91 20.36 -2.14
CA GLY A 17 -32.10 21.00 -2.71
C GLY A 17 -33.33 20.68 -1.85
N LYS A 18 -34.00 21.71 -1.32
CA LYS A 18 -35.17 21.62 -0.44
C LYS A 18 -36.48 21.93 -1.21
N LYS A 19 -37.61 21.40 -0.68
CA LYS A 19 -39.03 21.82 -0.82
C LYS A 19 -39.80 21.28 -2.05
N ASP A 20 -41.06 20.83 -1.99
CA ASP A 20 -42.09 20.79 -0.93
C ASP A 20 -43.35 20.01 -1.44
N LEU A 21 -44.13 19.44 -0.50
CA LEU A 21 -45.59 19.13 -0.52
C LEU A 21 -46.15 17.91 -1.30
N ARG A 22 -46.75 16.94 -0.58
CA ARG A 22 -48.23 16.75 -0.46
C ARG A 22 -48.67 15.42 0.22
N ALA A 23 -49.53 15.57 1.23
CA ALA A 23 -50.59 14.67 1.76
C ALA A 23 -50.24 13.42 2.61
N GLU A 24 -50.38 13.61 3.92
CA GLU A 24 -51.16 12.83 4.92
C GLU A 24 -51.68 11.41 4.57
N LYS A 25 -51.26 10.42 5.37
CA LYS A 25 -52.16 9.46 6.05
C LYS A 25 -51.42 8.71 7.16
N ALA A 26 -51.93 8.77 8.37
CA ALA A 26 -51.48 8.01 9.54
C ALA A 26 -51.73 6.50 9.40
N SER A 27 -50.78 5.67 9.85
CA SER A 27 -51.02 4.49 10.71
C SER A 27 -49.68 3.85 11.12
N ALA A 28 -49.44 3.68 12.42
CA ALA A 28 -48.52 2.68 12.99
C ALA A 28 -49.13 1.26 12.80
N PRO A 29 -48.44 0.10 13.03
CA PRO A 29 -47.22 -0.15 13.81
C PRO A 29 -46.15 -1.04 13.12
N ALA A 30 -45.01 -1.22 13.80
CA ALA A 30 -43.86 -2.02 13.39
C ALA A 30 -44.16 -3.54 13.26
N PRO A 31 -43.38 -4.26 12.45
CA PRO A 31 -42.94 -5.59 12.81
C PRO A 31 -41.41 -5.68 12.88
N ASP A 32 -40.97 -6.27 13.99
CA ASP A 32 -39.63 -6.78 14.27
C ASP A 32 -39.00 -7.46 13.03
N ALA A 33 -37.95 -6.85 12.48
CA ALA A 33 -37.11 -7.49 11.48
C ALA A 33 -35.76 -7.82 12.12
N LYS A 34 -35.64 -9.09 12.52
CA LYS A 34 -34.39 -9.76 12.91
C LYS A 34 -33.30 -9.42 11.88
N PRO A 35 -32.11 -8.93 12.29
CA PRO A 35 -31.01 -8.71 11.36
C PRO A 35 -30.65 -10.03 10.66
N PRO A 36 -30.44 -10.03 9.34
CA PRO A 36 -29.92 -11.21 8.66
C PRO A 36 -28.54 -11.51 9.25
N GLU A 37 -28.37 -12.74 9.75
CA GLU A 37 -27.04 -13.26 10.07
C GLU A 37 -26.24 -13.17 8.77
N ALA A 38 -25.31 -12.22 8.73
CA ALA A 38 -24.31 -12.16 7.69
C ALA A 38 -23.51 -13.45 7.83
N SER A 39 -23.81 -14.44 6.98
CA SER A 39 -22.85 -15.49 6.68
C SER A 39 -21.59 -14.79 6.22
N THR A 40 -20.63 -14.68 7.13
CA THR A 40 -19.23 -14.44 6.79
C THR A 40 -18.84 -15.58 5.87
N ASN A 41 -18.96 -15.34 4.57
CA ASN A 41 -18.15 -16.02 3.59
C ASN A 41 -16.72 -15.64 3.96
N GLU A 42 -16.09 -16.50 4.77
CA GLU A 42 -14.67 -16.46 5.03
C GLU A 42 -14.00 -16.64 3.67
N ALA A 43 -13.60 -15.53 3.05
CA ALA A 43 -12.80 -15.56 1.86
C ALA A 43 -11.58 -16.41 2.21
N GLN A 44 -11.38 -17.54 1.52
CA GLN A 44 -10.19 -18.35 1.68
C GLN A 44 -9.00 -17.45 1.33
N VAL A 45 -8.32 -16.96 2.36
CA VAL A 45 -7.12 -16.16 2.21
C VAL A 45 -6.01 -17.15 1.93
N ASP A 46 -5.45 -17.10 0.72
CA ASP A 46 -4.23 -17.83 0.41
C ASP A 46 -3.11 -17.28 1.29
N GLN A 47 -2.58 -18.10 2.19
CA GLN A 47 -1.58 -17.72 3.17
C GLN A 47 -0.24 -18.34 2.79
N VAL A 48 0.76 -17.48 2.59
CA VAL A 48 2.13 -17.88 2.25
C VAL A 48 3.00 -17.70 3.49
N GLU A 49 3.54 -18.80 4.02
CA GLU A 49 4.48 -18.77 5.15
C GLU A 49 5.92 -18.90 4.65
N LEU A 50 6.82 -18.09 5.20
CA LEU A 50 8.25 -18.20 4.91
C LEU A 50 8.80 -19.45 5.60
N SER A 51 9.65 -20.21 4.90
CA SER A 51 10.31 -21.37 5.49
C SER A 51 11.28 -20.92 6.60
N GLU A 52 11.46 -21.77 7.61
CA GLU A 52 12.35 -21.48 8.74
C GLU A 52 13.79 -21.15 8.31
N SER A 53 14.25 -21.73 7.19
CA SER A 53 15.57 -21.45 6.63
C SER A 53 15.70 -20.02 6.10
N VAL A 54 14.65 -19.47 5.48
CA VAL A 54 14.62 -18.09 5.00
C VAL A 54 14.59 -17.11 6.16
N VAL A 55 13.80 -17.41 7.20
CA VAL A 55 13.74 -16.58 8.42
C VAL A 55 15.12 -16.49 9.09
N ARG A 56 15.80 -17.63 9.29
CA ARG A 56 17.15 -17.64 9.86
C ARG A 56 18.17 -16.92 8.99
N ALA A 57 18.09 -17.06 7.67
CA ALA A 57 18.98 -16.35 6.75
C ALA A 57 18.80 -14.82 6.83
N ILE A 58 17.57 -14.34 7.03
CA ILE A 58 17.29 -12.91 7.25
C ILE A 58 17.85 -12.43 8.60
N GLU A 59 17.70 -13.23 9.65
CA GLU A 59 18.27 -12.93 10.98
C GLU A 59 19.81 -12.90 10.97
N ASP A 60 20.43 -13.83 10.23
CA ASP A 60 21.89 -13.92 10.06
C ASP A 60 22.45 -12.81 9.14
N ALA A 61 21.61 -12.27 8.24
CA ALA A 61 22.00 -11.20 7.35
C ALA A 61 22.29 -9.93 8.14
N LYS A 62 23.59 -9.65 8.35
CA LYS A 62 24.04 -8.46 9.07
C LYS A 62 23.75 -7.20 8.24
N PHE A 63 22.85 -6.36 8.75
CA PHE A 63 22.61 -5.04 8.20
C PHE A 63 23.73 -4.07 8.61
N ASP A 64 24.51 -3.59 7.64
CA ASP A 64 25.57 -2.61 7.86
C ASP A 64 25.03 -1.19 7.66
N ALA A 65 24.53 -0.59 8.74
CA ALA A 65 23.97 0.76 8.72
C ALA A 65 24.97 1.82 8.25
N ALA A 66 26.25 1.70 8.67
CA ALA A 66 27.29 2.66 8.31
C ALA A 66 27.56 2.66 6.80
N LYS A 67 27.61 1.47 6.18
CA LYS A 67 27.75 1.35 4.73
C LYS A 67 26.57 1.96 3.99
N VAL A 68 25.34 1.74 4.48
CA VAL A 68 24.15 2.31 3.84
C VAL A 68 24.13 3.84 3.93
N GLU A 69 24.53 4.42 5.05
CA GLU A 69 24.65 5.88 5.19
C GLU A 69 25.71 6.46 4.25
N ALA A 70 26.88 5.84 4.15
CA ALA A 70 27.92 6.27 3.22
C ALA A 70 27.44 6.21 1.76
N LEU A 71 26.71 5.15 1.38
CA LEU A 71 26.10 5.01 0.05
C LEU A 71 25.06 6.10 -0.21
N ARG A 72 24.18 6.39 0.75
CA ARG A 72 23.18 7.46 0.63
C ARG A 72 23.84 8.82 0.41
N LEU A 73 24.88 9.13 1.18
CA LEU A 73 25.63 10.39 1.06
C LEU A 73 26.30 10.49 -0.32
N ALA A 74 26.98 9.43 -0.77
CA ALA A 74 27.62 9.41 -2.09
C ALA A 74 26.62 9.61 -3.23
N ILE A 75 25.41 9.06 -3.14
CA ILE A 75 24.35 9.28 -4.13
C ILE A 75 23.88 10.73 -4.11
N MET A 76 23.65 11.29 -2.91
CA MET A 76 23.15 12.65 -2.75
C MET A 76 24.15 13.70 -3.26
N GLU A 77 25.44 13.46 -3.04
CA GLU A 77 26.54 14.31 -3.54
C GLU A 77 26.88 14.05 -5.02
N GLY A 78 26.25 13.05 -5.64
CA GLY A 78 26.52 12.65 -7.03
C GLY A 78 27.86 11.95 -7.24
N ASN A 79 28.55 11.55 -6.16
CA ASN A 79 29.83 10.86 -6.18
C ASN A 79 29.69 9.32 -6.10
N TYR A 80 28.49 8.79 -6.34
CA TYR A 80 28.28 7.35 -6.40
C TYR A 80 28.92 6.77 -7.68
N PRO A 81 29.82 5.77 -7.56
CA PRO A 81 30.55 5.25 -8.71
C PRO A 81 29.60 4.50 -9.67
N LEU A 82 29.48 5.01 -10.89
CA LEU A 82 28.77 4.35 -11.99
C LEU A 82 29.79 3.65 -12.89
N ASP A 83 29.95 2.34 -12.71
CA ASP A 83 30.77 1.49 -13.58
C ASP A 83 29.87 0.64 -14.48
N ALA A 84 29.92 0.88 -15.79
CA ALA A 84 29.12 0.18 -16.78
C ALA A 84 29.34 -1.35 -16.77
N LYS A 85 30.56 -1.81 -16.49
CA LYS A 85 30.86 -3.26 -16.43
C LYS A 85 30.17 -3.90 -15.24
N ARG A 86 30.31 -3.29 -14.07
CA ARG A 86 29.66 -3.75 -12.83
C ARG A 86 28.14 -3.77 -12.96
N ILE A 87 27.57 -2.75 -13.61
CA ILE A 87 26.13 -2.71 -13.88
C ILE A 87 25.73 -3.90 -14.78
N ALA A 88 26.45 -4.15 -15.87
CA ALA A 88 26.16 -5.24 -16.79
C ALA A 88 26.25 -6.62 -16.13
N GLU A 89 27.28 -6.85 -15.31
CA GLU A 89 27.43 -8.10 -14.53
C GLU A 89 26.25 -8.32 -13.59
N ASN A 90 25.88 -7.29 -12.81
CA ASN A 90 24.72 -7.36 -11.92
C ASN A 90 23.40 -7.62 -12.68
N MET A 91 23.20 -7.02 -13.86
CA MET A 91 22.00 -7.27 -14.67
C MET A 91 21.95 -8.71 -15.18
N LEU A 92 23.08 -9.26 -15.61
CA LEU A 92 23.16 -10.66 -16.05
C LEU A 92 22.80 -11.63 -14.92
N ASP A 93 23.26 -11.37 -13.70
CA ASP A 93 22.94 -12.21 -12.54
C ASP A 93 21.45 -12.16 -12.19
N LEU A 94 20.81 -10.99 -12.27
CA LEU A 94 19.37 -10.85 -12.07
C LEU A 94 18.56 -11.60 -13.14
N GLU A 95 18.95 -11.52 -14.41
CA GLU A 95 18.33 -12.28 -15.49
C GLU A 95 18.44 -13.80 -15.28
N ARG A 96 19.58 -14.28 -14.76
CA ARG A 96 19.74 -15.70 -14.42
C ARG A 96 18.79 -16.13 -13.30
N MET A 97 18.57 -15.29 -12.29
CA MET A 97 17.68 -15.59 -11.18
C MET A 97 16.21 -15.68 -11.64
N ILE A 98 15.79 -14.87 -12.60
CA ILE A 98 14.42 -14.86 -13.13
C ILE A 98 14.17 -16.03 -14.11
N ASN A 99 15.18 -16.42 -14.87
CA ASN A 99 15.09 -17.51 -15.86
C ASN A 99 15.36 -18.92 -15.26
N SER A 100 15.59 -19.01 -13.95
CA SER A 100 15.73 -20.29 -13.22
C SER A 100 14.38 -20.80 -12.72
#